data_AF-A0A399Y164-F1
#
_entry.id   AF-A0A399Y164-F1
#
_cell.length_a   1.000
_cell.length_b   1.000
_cell.length_c   1.000
_cell.angle_alpha   90.00
_cell.angle_beta   90.00
_cell.angle_gamma   90.00
#
_symmetry.space_group_name_H-M   'P 1'
#
loop_
_entity.id
_entity.type
_entity.pdbx_description
1 polymer ?
#
loop_
_entity_poly.entity_id
_entity_poly.type
_entity_poly.pdbx_seq_one_letter_code
_entity_poly.pdbx_strand_id
1 'polypeptide(L)'
;ARRRAALEGTPARAGLLRAGQVVVGAVLAALAVVVPLQLVEPRSLTGAVDWWGQEAGYGALQMVPRLFGTPLLPVTSTLVAVAGWLVALGAGAWLAARPGRRPGVVQLAAAMTGVVALTAPSLSVQSGLWLLPLLALSSRPWWEHLLWASVETVHFLATWLHIAFASDPGRGLPPETYGLLIVLRAAAWAWILWRVAEEPGADPA
;
A
#
# COMPACT_ATOMS: atom_id res chain seq x y z
N ALA A 1 -51.44 6.79 5.75
CA ALA A 1 -50.10 7.31 6.06
C ALA A 1 -49.12 6.27 6.63
N ARG A 2 -49.53 5.27 7.42
CA ARG A 2 -48.61 4.32 8.11
C ARG A 2 -48.07 3.13 7.30
N ARG A 3 -48.33 3.03 5.99
CA ARG A 3 -47.88 1.90 5.13
C ARG A 3 -46.71 2.21 4.18
N ARG A 4 -46.19 3.45 4.17
CA ARG A 4 -45.05 3.84 3.32
C ARG A 4 -43.67 3.73 4.00
N ALA A 5 -43.62 3.53 5.32
CA ALA A 5 -42.36 3.45 6.07
C ALA A 5 -41.66 2.07 5.98
N ALA A 6 -42.25 1.08 5.30
CA ALA A 6 -41.71 -0.28 5.24
C ALA A 6 -40.82 -0.57 4.01
N LEU A 7 -40.60 0.41 3.12
CA LEU A 7 -39.87 0.20 1.85
C LEU A 7 -38.50 0.89 1.78
N GLU A 8 -38.11 1.66 2.79
CA GLU A 8 -36.81 2.34 2.86
C GLU A 8 -35.64 1.39 3.23
N GLY A 9 -35.88 0.08 3.34
CA GLY A 9 -34.86 -0.94 3.65
C GLY A 9 -34.10 -1.52 2.44
N THR A 10 -34.26 -0.98 1.23
CA THR A 10 -33.91 -1.70 -0.02
C THR A 10 -32.57 -1.33 -0.69
N PRO A 11 -32.03 -0.10 -0.66
CA PRO A 11 -30.79 0.20 -1.38
C PRO A 11 -29.53 -0.28 -0.64
N ALA A 12 -29.48 -0.09 0.69
CA ALA A 12 -28.31 -0.48 1.50
C ALA A 12 -28.11 -2.01 1.53
N ARG A 13 -29.21 -2.77 1.63
CA ARG A 13 -29.18 -4.23 1.61
C ARG A 13 -28.74 -4.79 0.26
N ALA A 14 -29.22 -4.21 -0.85
CA ALA A 14 -28.77 -4.59 -2.19
C ALA A 14 -27.28 -4.27 -2.43
N GLY A 15 -26.80 -3.14 -1.89
CA GLY A 15 -25.38 -2.78 -1.91
C GLY A 15 -24.49 -3.75 -1.13
N LEU A 16 -24.91 -4.12 0.09
CA LEU A 16 -24.23 -5.12 0.92
C LEU A 16 -24.18 -6.49 0.25
N LEU A 17 -25.26 -6.91 -0.41
CA LEU A 17 -25.30 -8.18 -1.14
C LEU A 17 -24.33 -8.17 -2.32
N ARG A 18 -24.26 -7.09 -3.11
CA ARG A 18 -23.26 -6.96 -4.19
C ARG A 18 -21.83 -6.93 -3.65
N ALA A 19 -21.58 -6.19 -2.59
CA ALA A 19 -20.26 -6.17 -1.95
C ALA A 19 -19.86 -7.58 -1.46
N GLY A 20 -20.79 -8.29 -0.82
CA GLY A 20 -20.61 -9.68 -0.42
C GLY A 20 -20.33 -10.61 -1.60
N GLN A 21 -21.05 -10.46 -2.71
CA GLN A 21 -20.80 -11.22 -3.94
C GLN A 21 -19.42 -10.95 -4.53
N VAL A 22 -18.94 -9.70 -4.51
CA VAL A 22 -17.60 -9.34 -4.97
C VAL A 22 -16.54 -9.96 -4.08
N VAL A 23 -16.70 -9.88 -2.75
CA VAL A 23 -15.75 -10.50 -1.80
C VAL A 23 -15.70 -12.01 -1.98
N VAL A 24 -16.85 -12.67 -2.03
CA VAL A 24 -16.93 -14.12 -2.24
C VAL A 24 -16.34 -14.50 -3.61
N GLY A 25 -16.67 -13.75 -4.66
CA GLY A 25 -16.11 -13.97 -5.99
C GLY A 25 -14.58 -13.84 -6.02
N ALA A 26 -14.03 -12.83 -5.34
CA ALA A 26 -12.59 -12.64 -5.23
C ALA A 26 -11.91 -13.79 -4.47
N VAL A 27 -12.49 -14.23 -3.35
CA VAL A 27 -11.99 -15.36 -2.57
C VAL A 27 -12.04 -16.65 -3.39
N LEU A 28 -13.16 -16.94 -4.06
CA LEU A 28 -13.30 -18.14 -4.89
C LEU A 28 -12.34 -18.12 -6.08
N ALA A 29 -12.14 -16.96 -6.73
CA ALA A 29 -11.17 -16.81 -7.80
C ALA A 29 -9.73 -17.04 -7.31
N ALA A 30 -9.38 -16.49 -6.15
CA ALA A 30 -8.06 -16.72 -5.55
C ALA A 30 -7.86 -18.21 -5.23
N LEU A 31 -8.86 -18.88 -4.64
CA LEU A 31 -8.81 -20.31 -4.36
C LEU A 31 -8.71 -21.15 -5.65
N ALA A 32 -9.44 -20.78 -6.70
CA ALA A 32 -9.38 -21.47 -8.00
C ALA A 32 -7.99 -21.40 -8.65
N VAL A 33 -7.15 -20.44 -8.26
CA VAL A 33 -5.74 -20.37 -8.69
C VAL A 33 -4.82 -21.10 -7.72
N VAL A 34 -4.96 -20.83 -6.42
CA VAL A 34 -4.04 -21.33 -5.38
C VAL A 34 -4.20 -22.84 -5.17
N VAL A 35 -5.42 -23.37 -5.19
CA VAL A 35 -5.68 -24.79 -4.92
C VAL A 35 -5.07 -25.69 -6.01
N PRO A 36 -5.33 -25.48 -7.31
CA PRO A 36 -4.69 -26.29 -8.34
C PRO A 36 -3.17 -26.16 -8.34
N LEU A 37 -2.63 -24.95 -8.09
CA LEU A 37 -1.20 -24.73 -7.99
C LEU A 37 -0.58 -25.58 -6.88
N GLN A 38 -1.18 -25.61 -5.69
CA GLN A 38 -0.71 -26.43 -4.58
C GLN A 38 -0.86 -27.94 -4.81
N LEU A 39 -1.85 -28.36 -5.60
CA LEU A 39 -2.00 -29.77 -5.96
C LEU A 39 -0.93 -30.23 -6.95
N VAL A 40 -0.51 -29.37 -7.88
CA VAL A 40 0.53 -29.67 -8.87
C VAL A 40 1.93 -29.52 -8.27
N GLU A 41 2.17 -28.49 -7.49
CA GLU A 41 3.46 -28.21 -6.85
C GLU A 41 3.24 -27.88 -5.36
N PRO A 42 3.32 -28.88 -4.46
CA PRO A 42 3.05 -28.70 -3.03
C PRO A 42 3.97 -27.70 -2.32
N ARG A 43 5.13 -27.39 -2.93
CA ARG A 43 6.08 -26.39 -2.43
C ARG A 43 5.86 -25.00 -3.01
N SER A 44 4.86 -24.80 -3.86
CA SER A 44 4.64 -23.50 -4.52
C SER A 44 4.37 -22.36 -3.54
N LEU A 45 3.86 -22.67 -2.35
CA LEU A 45 3.62 -21.69 -1.29
C LEU A 45 4.77 -21.52 -0.29
N THR A 46 5.89 -22.25 -0.38
CA THR A 46 6.97 -22.13 0.63
C THR A 46 7.52 -20.72 0.68
N GLY A 47 7.76 -20.08 -0.47
CA GLY A 47 8.20 -18.68 -0.51
C GLY A 47 7.19 -17.72 0.14
N ALA A 48 5.89 -17.99 0.01
CA ALA A 48 4.86 -17.19 0.67
C ALA A 48 4.83 -17.43 2.18
N VAL A 49 5.08 -18.66 2.65
CA VAL A 49 5.20 -18.99 4.07
C VAL A 49 6.44 -18.35 4.69
N ASP A 50 7.59 -18.48 4.02
CA ASP A 50 8.86 -17.92 4.47
C ASP A 50 8.82 -16.40 4.54
N TRP A 51 8.06 -15.77 3.64
CA TRP A 51 7.84 -14.32 3.62
C TRP A 51 7.26 -13.78 4.93
N TRP A 52 6.40 -14.53 5.62
CA TRP A 52 5.82 -14.10 6.91
C TRP A 52 6.84 -14.02 8.05
N GLY A 53 7.96 -14.72 7.93
CA GLY A 53 9.05 -14.73 8.90
C GLY A 53 10.20 -13.80 8.56
N GLN A 54 10.15 -13.10 7.42
CA GLN A 54 11.24 -12.21 7.00
C GLN A 54 11.29 -10.95 7.86
N GLU A 55 12.51 -10.46 8.05
CA GLU A 55 12.74 -9.14 8.62
C GLU A 55 12.27 -8.03 7.68
N ALA A 56 12.17 -6.80 8.20
CA ALA A 56 11.88 -5.64 7.37
C ALA A 56 12.89 -5.51 6.22
N GLY A 57 12.36 -5.48 4.99
CA GLY A 57 13.14 -5.42 3.77
C GLY A 57 13.50 -3.99 3.35
N TYR A 58 14.29 -3.89 2.29
CA TYR A 58 14.74 -2.60 1.74
C TYR A 58 13.58 -1.63 1.47
N GLY A 59 13.84 -0.36 1.75
CA GLY A 59 12.91 0.74 1.50
C GLY A 59 11.70 0.85 2.44
N ALA A 60 11.44 -0.15 3.30
CA ALA A 60 10.36 -0.06 4.27
C ALA A 60 10.73 0.85 5.44
N LEU A 61 9.75 1.63 5.92
CA LEU A 61 9.93 2.45 7.13
C LEU A 61 10.28 1.60 8.36
N GLN A 62 9.77 0.37 8.38
CA GLN A 62 10.04 -0.62 9.42
C GLN A 62 11.52 -1.07 9.49
N MET A 63 12.31 -0.86 8.44
CA MET A 63 13.75 -1.15 8.41
C MET A 63 14.56 -0.11 9.20
N VAL A 64 14.03 1.10 9.38
CA VAL A 64 14.78 2.22 9.97
C VAL A 64 15.32 1.91 11.37
N PRO A 65 14.54 1.36 12.33
CA PRO A 65 15.06 1.00 13.65
C PRO A 65 16.28 0.04 13.60
N ARG A 66 16.28 -0.91 12.66
CA ARG A 66 17.40 -1.83 12.44
C ARG A 66 18.67 -1.10 11.98
N LEU A 67 18.54 -0.09 11.12
CA LEU A 67 19.68 0.71 10.65
C LEU A 67 20.34 1.50 11.79
N PHE A 68 19.60 1.77 12.87
CA PHE A 68 20.10 2.41 14.10
C PHE A 68 20.39 1.41 15.23
N GLY A 69 20.49 0.11 14.94
CA GLY A 69 20.88 -0.93 15.91
C GLY A 69 19.74 -1.43 16.82
N THR A 70 18.49 -1.09 16.52
CA THR A 70 17.30 -1.52 17.29
C THR A 70 16.30 -2.27 16.41
N PRO A 71 16.65 -3.48 15.89
CA PRO A 71 15.79 -4.19 14.96
C PRO A 71 14.45 -4.59 15.58
N LEU A 72 13.39 -4.49 14.79
CA LEU A 72 12.07 -5.01 15.17
C LEU A 72 12.05 -6.54 15.05
N LEU A 73 11.26 -7.20 15.89
CA LEU A 73 10.99 -8.63 15.73
C LEU A 73 10.19 -8.86 14.44
N PRO A 74 10.45 -9.94 13.66
CA PRO A 74 9.70 -10.24 12.43
C PRO A 74 8.19 -10.27 12.63
N VAL A 75 7.73 -10.83 13.75
CA VAL A 75 6.31 -10.87 14.11
C VAL A 75 5.71 -9.47 14.25
N THR A 76 6.45 -8.51 14.82
CA THR A 76 6.01 -7.12 14.93
C THR A 76 5.82 -6.52 13.56
N SER A 77 6.73 -6.80 12.62
CA SER A 77 6.62 -6.28 11.26
C SER A 77 5.42 -6.82 10.50
N THR A 78 5.16 -8.11 10.66
CA THR A 78 3.96 -8.77 10.14
C THR A 78 2.68 -8.17 10.76
N LEU A 79 2.64 -7.97 12.08
CA LEU A 79 1.49 -7.38 12.76
C LEU A 79 1.23 -5.94 12.32
N VAL A 80 2.26 -5.12 12.15
CA VAL A 80 2.15 -3.75 11.63
C VAL A 80 1.59 -3.76 10.21
N ALA A 81 2.06 -4.68 9.35
CA ALA A 81 1.57 -4.80 7.99
C ALA A 81 0.09 -5.22 7.94
N VAL A 82 -0.31 -6.22 8.73
CA VAL A 82 -1.71 -6.66 8.84
C VAL A 82 -2.59 -5.55 9.39
N ALA A 83 -2.17 -4.86 10.46
CA ALA A 83 -2.88 -3.71 10.99
C ALA A 83 -3.02 -2.60 9.95
N GLY A 84 -1.97 -2.34 9.17
CA GLY A 84 -1.98 -1.40 8.07
C GLY A 84 -3.04 -1.71 7.01
N TRP A 85 -3.15 -2.97 6.58
CA TRP A 85 -4.20 -3.41 5.67
C TRP A 85 -5.60 -3.21 6.26
N LEU A 86 -5.81 -3.54 7.53
CA LEU A 86 -7.09 -3.34 8.21
C LEU A 86 -7.45 -1.85 8.32
N VAL A 87 -6.48 -1.00 8.66
CA VAL A 87 -6.65 0.46 8.70
C VAL A 87 -6.93 1.01 7.31
N ALA A 88 -6.26 0.51 6.26
CA ALA A 88 -6.51 0.94 4.89
C ALA A 88 -7.94 0.60 4.45
N LEU A 89 -8.40 -0.62 4.70
CA LEU A 89 -9.78 -1.03 4.41
C LEU A 89 -10.80 -0.20 5.20
N GLY A 90 -10.54 0.05 6.48
CA GLY A 90 -11.37 0.90 7.32
C GLY A 90 -11.42 2.35 6.83
N ALA A 91 -10.27 2.92 6.46
CA ALA A 91 -10.17 4.27 5.91
C ALA A 91 -10.90 4.39 4.57
N GLY A 92 -10.74 3.40 3.68
CA GLY A 92 -11.44 3.35 2.40
C GLY A 92 -12.95 3.27 2.58
N ALA A 93 -13.44 2.37 3.45
CA ALA A 93 -14.86 2.25 3.77
C ALA A 93 -15.42 3.54 4.40
N TRP A 94 -14.68 4.15 5.32
CA TRP A 94 -15.08 5.40 5.95
C TRP A 94 -15.13 6.56 4.96
N LEU A 95 -14.12 6.70 4.09
CA LEU A 95 -14.09 7.73 3.03
C LEU A 95 -15.24 7.57 2.04
N ALA A 96 -15.54 6.33 1.63
CA ALA A 96 -16.66 6.04 0.75
C ALA A 96 -18.04 6.32 1.39
N ALA A 97 -18.14 6.22 2.72
CA ALA A 97 -19.37 6.46 3.46
C ALA A 97 -19.59 7.93 3.86
N ARG A 98 -18.62 8.83 3.65
CA ARG A 98 -18.75 10.23 4.10
C ARG A 98 -19.85 10.99 3.34
N PRO A 99 -20.82 11.61 4.04
CA PRO A 99 -21.80 12.48 3.41
C PRO A 99 -21.14 13.66 2.68
N GLY A 100 -21.62 13.99 1.49
CA GLY A 100 -21.18 15.19 0.74
C GLY A 100 -19.86 15.06 -0.04
N ARG A 101 -19.11 13.95 0.10
CA ARG A 101 -17.98 13.62 -0.77
C ARG A 101 -18.21 12.25 -1.39
N ARG A 102 -18.13 12.16 -2.72
CA ARG A 102 -18.07 10.88 -3.44
C ARG A 102 -16.65 10.71 -3.97
N PRO A 103 -15.70 10.24 -3.15
CA PRO A 103 -14.34 10.02 -3.64
C PRO A 103 -14.38 8.98 -4.76
N GLY A 104 -13.70 9.27 -5.87
CA GLY A 104 -13.55 8.33 -6.96
C GLY A 104 -12.63 7.17 -6.58
N VAL A 105 -12.53 6.20 -7.48
CA VAL A 105 -11.72 4.98 -7.27
C VAL A 105 -10.25 5.33 -7.06
N VAL A 106 -9.73 6.32 -7.79
CA VAL A 106 -8.33 6.77 -7.70
C VAL A 106 -8.04 7.38 -6.33
N GLN A 107 -8.94 8.21 -5.80
CA GLN A 107 -8.77 8.85 -4.49
C GLN A 107 -8.79 7.83 -3.34
N LEU A 108 -9.72 6.86 -3.41
CA LEU A 108 -9.79 5.76 -2.45
C LEU A 108 -8.54 4.87 -2.52
N ALA A 109 -8.14 4.47 -3.74
CA ALA A 109 -6.95 3.66 -3.96
C ALA A 109 -5.68 4.38 -3.47
N ALA A 110 -5.55 5.68 -3.67
CA ALA A 110 -4.42 6.47 -3.19
C ALA A 110 -4.36 6.51 -1.66
N ALA A 111 -5.48 6.79 -0.98
CA ALA A 111 -5.54 6.79 0.47
C ALA A 111 -5.16 5.42 1.07
N MET A 112 -5.74 4.35 0.52
CA MET A 112 -5.48 2.98 0.96
C MET A 112 -4.03 2.56 0.70
N THR A 113 -3.50 2.87 -0.49
CA THR A 113 -2.10 2.60 -0.86
C THR A 113 -1.13 3.32 0.06
N GLY A 114 -1.43 4.56 0.46
CA GLY A 114 -0.59 5.31 1.39
C GLY A 114 -0.46 4.62 2.73
N VAL A 115 -1.58 4.18 3.32
CA VAL A 115 -1.57 3.43 4.58
C VAL A 115 -0.79 2.12 4.44
N VAL A 116 -1.06 1.34 3.39
CA VAL A 116 -0.38 0.05 3.17
C VAL A 116 1.12 0.25 2.93
N ALA A 117 1.52 1.24 2.15
CA ALA A 117 2.94 1.51 1.86
C ALA A 117 3.73 1.91 3.12
N LEU A 118 3.15 2.76 3.97
CA LEU A 118 3.80 3.21 5.21
C LEU A 118 3.93 2.10 6.27
N THR A 119 3.09 1.08 6.19
CA THR A 119 3.05 -0.06 7.11
C THR A 119 3.65 -1.32 6.50
N ALA A 120 4.08 -1.29 5.24
CA ALA A 120 4.62 -2.46 4.56
C ALA A 120 5.94 -2.93 5.22
N PRO A 121 6.16 -4.25 5.32
CA PRO A 121 7.40 -4.80 5.85
C PRO A 121 8.54 -4.70 4.83
N SER A 122 8.23 -4.51 3.54
CA SER A 122 9.19 -4.21 2.48
C SER A 122 8.56 -3.26 1.48
N LEU A 123 9.34 -2.27 1.02
CA LEU A 123 8.90 -1.32 0.00
C LEU A 123 10.02 -1.13 -1.01
N SER A 124 10.22 -2.12 -1.87
CA SER A 124 11.30 -2.10 -2.86
C SER A 124 11.16 -0.97 -3.88
N VAL A 125 12.19 -0.80 -4.71
CA VAL A 125 12.13 0.13 -5.84
C VAL A 125 11.04 -0.28 -6.84
N GLN A 126 10.83 -1.59 -7.07
CA GLN A 126 9.76 -2.04 -7.96
C GLN A 126 8.37 -1.68 -7.41
N SER A 127 8.19 -1.74 -6.09
CA SER A 127 6.94 -1.32 -5.46
C SER A 127 6.63 0.15 -5.72
N GLY A 128 7.63 0.98 -6.02
CA GLY A 128 7.43 2.38 -6.39
C GLY A 128 6.55 2.59 -7.61
N LEU A 129 6.56 1.64 -8.54
CA LEU A 129 5.75 1.71 -9.75
C LEU A 129 4.25 1.63 -9.48
N TRP A 130 3.80 1.20 -8.30
CA TRP A 130 2.37 1.22 -7.92
C TRP A 130 1.80 2.63 -7.82
N LEU A 131 2.63 3.64 -7.55
CA LEU A 131 2.19 5.04 -7.53
C LEU A 131 1.98 5.61 -8.94
N LEU A 132 2.70 5.09 -9.92
CA LEU A 132 2.65 5.59 -11.29
C LEU A 132 1.24 5.56 -11.90
N PRO A 133 0.45 4.46 -11.84
CA PRO A 133 -0.91 4.46 -12.38
C PRO A 133 -1.85 5.39 -11.59
N LEU A 134 -1.67 5.50 -10.27
CA LEU A 134 -2.48 6.41 -9.44
C LEU A 134 -2.20 7.88 -9.79
N LEU A 135 -0.93 8.24 -9.95
CA LEU A 135 -0.51 9.56 -10.41
C LEU A 135 -1.00 9.82 -11.85
N ALA A 136 -0.85 8.86 -12.76
CA ALA A 136 -1.28 9.02 -14.16
C ALA A 136 -2.79 9.19 -14.32
N LEU A 137 -3.59 8.57 -13.44
CA LEU A 137 -5.05 8.71 -13.42
C LEU A 137 -5.55 9.89 -12.58
N SER A 138 -4.64 10.54 -11.84
CA SER A 138 -4.97 11.74 -11.05
C SER A 138 -4.88 13.00 -11.90
N SER A 139 -5.53 14.07 -11.46
CA SER A 139 -5.44 15.40 -12.08
C SER A 139 -4.25 16.23 -11.57
N ARG A 140 -3.21 15.56 -11.06
CA ARG A 140 -2.05 16.22 -10.45
C ARG A 140 -1.17 16.89 -11.49
N PRO A 141 -0.54 18.03 -11.14
CA PRO A 141 0.35 18.71 -12.06
C PRO A 141 1.61 17.88 -12.30
N TRP A 142 2.12 17.91 -13.54
CA TRP A 142 3.27 17.12 -14.01
C TRP A 142 4.52 17.22 -13.11
N TRP A 143 4.74 18.36 -12.43
CA TRP A 143 5.89 18.53 -11.54
C TRP A 143 5.85 17.57 -10.34
N GLU A 144 4.66 17.14 -9.91
CA GLU A 144 4.53 16.14 -8.84
C GLU A 144 4.92 14.74 -9.31
N HIS A 145 4.74 14.44 -10.59
CA HIS A 145 5.23 13.22 -11.22
C HIS A 145 6.76 13.25 -11.28
N LEU A 146 7.35 14.40 -11.59
CA LEU A 146 8.81 14.57 -11.54
C LEU A 146 9.37 14.50 -10.12
N LEU A 147 8.68 15.06 -9.13
CA LEU A 147 9.06 14.95 -7.73
C LEU A 147 9.07 13.47 -7.31
N TRP A 148 8.00 12.74 -7.59
CA TRP A 148 7.92 11.30 -7.35
C TRP A 148 9.08 10.55 -8.03
N ALA A 149 9.29 10.77 -9.33
CA ALA A 149 10.35 10.10 -10.09
C ALA A 149 11.75 10.41 -9.53
N SER A 150 11.97 11.67 -9.09
CA SER A 150 13.23 12.10 -8.48
C SER A 150 13.47 11.38 -7.15
N VAL A 151 12.45 11.31 -6.29
CA VAL A 151 12.51 10.59 -5.01
C VAL A 151 12.79 9.11 -5.23
N GLU A 152 12.11 8.46 -6.18
CA GLU A 152 12.34 7.05 -6.49
C GLU A 152 13.73 6.81 -7.09
N THR A 153 14.22 7.73 -7.93
CA THR A 153 15.58 7.65 -8.49
C THR A 153 16.65 7.77 -7.39
N VAL A 154 16.48 8.73 -6.48
CA VAL A 154 17.38 8.87 -5.31
C VAL A 154 17.34 7.62 -4.44
N HIS A 155 16.14 7.08 -4.17
CA HIS A 155 16.00 5.87 -3.38
C HIS A 155 16.61 4.63 -4.05
N PHE A 156 16.48 4.51 -5.37
CA PHE A 156 17.12 3.47 -6.16
C PHE A 156 18.65 3.52 -5.99
N LEU A 157 19.26 4.69 -6.23
CA LEU A 157 20.70 4.87 -6.05
C LEU A 157 21.13 4.60 -4.61
N ALA A 158 20.38 5.10 -3.63
CA ALA A 158 20.66 4.91 -2.22
C ALA A 158 20.63 3.43 -1.81
N THR A 159 19.70 2.64 -2.34
CA THR A 159 19.59 1.21 -2.06
C THR A 159 20.82 0.47 -2.57
N TRP A 160 21.27 0.75 -3.80
CA TRP A 160 22.48 0.12 -4.34
C TRP A 160 23.74 0.55 -3.61
N LEU A 161 23.89 1.83 -3.28
CA LEU A 161 25.03 2.31 -2.50
C LEU A 161 25.03 1.72 -1.08
N HIS A 162 23.86 1.55 -0.46
CA HIS A 162 23.75 0.90 0.85
C HIS A 162 24.15 -0.58 0.79
N ILE A 163 23.75 -1.29 -0.27
CA ILE A 163 24.23 -2.66 -0.51
C ILE A 163 25.75 -2.68 -0.71
N ALA A 164 26.30 -1.71 -1.47
CA ALA A 164 27.74 -1.60 -1.68
C ALA A 164 28.53 -1.32 -0.38
N PHE A 165 27.92 -0.63 0.58
CA PHE A 165 28.55 -0.33 1.89
C PHE A 165 28.96 -1.58 2.65
N ALA A 166 28.22 -2.69 2.50
CA ALA A 166 28.58 -3.97 3.11
C ALA A 166 29.88 -4.56 2.54
N SER A 167 30.26 -4.18 1.32
CA SER A 167 31.45 -4.68 0.63
C SER A 167 32.64 -3.70 0.74
N ASP A 168 32.38 -2.40 0.56
CA ASP A 168 33.39 -1.34 0.61
C ASP A 168 32.78 -0.08 1.25
N PRO A 169 33.01 0.15 2.57
CA PRO A 169 32.48 1.31 3.27
C PRO A 169 32.92 2.65 2.68
N GLY A 170 34.06 2.70 1.97
CA GLY A 170 34.56 3.91 1.32
C GLY A 170 33.80 4.31 0.04
N ARG A 171 33.00 3.39 -0.51
CA ARG A 171 32.21 3.60 -1.75
C ARG A 171 30.72 3.38 -1.58
N GLY A 172 30.26 3.07 -0.37
CA GLY A 172 28.86 2.80 -0.07
C GLY A 172 28.18 3.89 0.74
N LEU A 173 26.86 3.75 0.91
CA LEU A 173 26.04 4.65 1.72
C LEU A 173 25.88 4.08 3.15
N PRO A 174 26.28 4.84 4.19
CA PRO A 174 26.11 4.41 5.57
C PRO A 174 24.65 4.16 5.95
N PRO A 175 24.37 3.26 6.92
CA PRO A 175 23.02 2.92 7.37
C PRO A 175 22.18 4.13 7.78
N GLU A 176 22.78 5.12 8.42
CA GLU A 176 22.10 6.31 8.94
C GLU A 176 21.59 7.19 7.80
N THR A 177 22.42 7.40 6.78
CA THR A 177 22.04 8.17 5.58
C THR A 177 20.99 7.41 4.77
N TYR A 178 21.11 6.09 4.66
CA TYR A 178 20.08 5.27 4.01
C TYR A 178 18.74 5.35 4.76
N GLY A 179 18.75 5.27 6.09
CA GLY A 179 17.57 5.42 6.93
C GLY A 179 16.88 6.77 6.76
N LEU A 180 17.65 7.86 6.70
CA LEU A 180 17.11 9.19 6.40
C LEU A 180 16.40 9.24 5.04
N LEU A 181 17.00 8.66 3.99
CA LEU A 181 16.41 8.62 2.65
C LEU A 181 15.14 7.75 2.61
N ILE A 182 15.05 6.68 3.40
CA ILE A 182 13.80 5.91 3.56
C ILE A 182 12.70 6.78 4.16
N VAL A 183 12.99 7.53 5.24
CA VAL A 183 12.02 8.41 5.89
C VAL A 183 11.56 9.51 4.94
N LEU A 184 12.49 10.14 4.22
CA LEU A 184 12.18 11.17 3.23
C LEU A 184 11.31 10.63 2.08
N ARG A 185 11.61 9.42 1.59
CA ARG A 185 10.78 8.75 0.59
C ARG A 185 9.37 8.48 1.11
N ALA A 186 9.26 7.92 2.32
CA ALA A 186 7.97 7.65 2.94
C ALA A 186 7.13 8.94 3.12
N ALA A 187 7.78 10.04 3.53
CA ALA A 187 7.14 11.35 3.64
C ALA A 187 6.66 11.88 2.28
N ALA A 188 7.48 11.76 1.23
CA ALA A 188 7.10 12.15 -0.12
C ALA A 188 5.90 11.34 -0.63
N TRP A 189 5.90 10.02 -0.42
CA TRP A 189 4.76 9.14 -0.76
C TRP A 189 3.50 9.54 -0.02
N ALA A 190 3.60 9.72 1.30
CA ALA A 190 2.48 10.13 2.12
C ALA A 190 1.88 11.45 1.62
N TRP A 191 2.73 12.42 1.29
CA TRP A 191 2.31 13.70 0.75
C TRP A 191 1.65 13.58 -0.62
N ILE A 192 2.27 12.87 -1.59
CA ILE A 192 1.71 12.67 -2.93
C ILE A 192 0.34 11.97 -2.85
N LEU A 193 0.27 10.85 -2.13
CA LEU A 193 -0.95 10.04 -2.06
C LEU A 193 -2.07 10.76 -1.31
N TRP A 194 -1.73 11.53 -0.27
CA TRP A 194 -2.68 12.41 0.39
C TRP A 194 -3.23 13.47 -0.57
N ARG A 195 -2.37 14.11 -1.36
CA ARG A 195 -2.78 15.10 -2.36
C ARG A 195 -3.68 14.52 -3.45
N VAL A 196 -3.40 13.29 -3.91
CA VAL A 196 -4.28 12.54 -4.82
C VAL A 196 -5.61 12.21 -4.13
N ALA A 197 -5.59 11.76 -2.88
CA ALA A 197 -6.81 11.42 -2.14
C ALA A 197 -7.73 12.63 -1.84
N GLU A 198 -7.16 13.83 -1.74
CA GLU A 198 -7.92 15.07 -1.51
C GLU A 198 -8.58 15.64 -2.76
N GLU A 199 -8.16 15.22 -3.96
CA GLU A 199 -8.73 15.70 -5.22
C GLU A 199 -10.27 15.63 -5.19
N PRO A 200 -10.96 16.68 -5.68
CA PRO A 200 -12.39 16.62 -5.88
C PRO A 200 -12.71 15.41 -6.76
N GLY A 201 -13.66 14.57 -6.32
CA GLY A 201 -14.15 13.48 -7.17
C GLY A 201 -14.68 14.07 -8.47
N ALA A 202 -14.44 13.40 -9.60
CA ALA A 202 -15.00 13.82 -10.87
C ALA A 202 -16.52 13.93 -10.73
N ASP A 203 -17.08 15.11 -11.05
CA ASP A 203 -18.54 15.27 -11.14
C ASP A 203 -19.04 14.28 -12.20
N PRO A 204 -20.09 13.48 -11.91
CA PRO A 204 -20.70 12.69 -12.96
C PRO A 204 -21.31 13.65 -13.98
N ALA A 205 -20.66 13.73 -15.15
CA ALA A 205 -21.20 14.40 -16.34
C ALA A 205 -22.52 13.77 -16.78
#